data_AF-A0A1I1EXB7-F1
#
_entry.id   AF-A0A1I1EXB7-F1
#
_cell.length_a   1.000
_cell.length_b   1.000
_cell.length_c   1.000
_cell.angle_alpha   90.00
_cell.angle_beta   90.00
_cell.angle_gamma   90.00
#
_symmetry.space_group_name_H-M   'P 1'
#
loop_
_entity.id
_entity.type
_entity.pdbx_description
1 polymer ?
#
loop_
_entity_poly.entity_id
_entity_poly.type
_entity_poly.pdbx_seq_one_letter_code
_entity_poly.pdbx_strand_id
1 'polypeptide(L)'
;NSAQTLISKISELRERFRNLAISNESFEKCIKRWDQENTFLYLDPPYFGAENVYPGINFGVEWHVLLSELLKNSKATWMLSYGDHSVIRELYKDFHITEATVKYSGLANSKKHPNTPELVITSPLHTQKKLNRSAKTT
;
A
#
# COMPACT_ATOMS: atom_id res chain seq x y z
N ASN A 1 -3.78 -33.52 15.34
CA ASN A 1 -5.06 -33.56 14.59
C ASN A 1 -5.19 -32.24 13.81
N SER A 2 -5.32 -32.30 12.49
CA SER A 2 -5.40 -31.13 11.58
C SER A 2 -6.58 -30.20 11.89
N ALA A 3 -7.70 -30.73 12.40
CA ALA A 3 -8.86 -29.93 12.80
C ALA A 3 -8.55 -28.98 13.97
N GLN A 4 -7.81 -29.46 14.97
CA GLN A 4 -7.41 -28.64 16.12
C GLN A 4 -6.51 -27.47 15.71
N THR A 5 -5.61 -27.72 14.74
CA THR A 5 -4.74 -26.69 14.18
C THR A 5 -5.52 -25.60 13.43
N LEU A 6 -6.56 -25.98 12.67
CA LEU A 6 -7.42 -25.01 11.98
C LEU A 6 -8.21 -24.15 12.97
N ILE A 7 -8.76 -24.76 14.02
CA ILE A 7 -9.50 -24.05 15.08
C ILE A 7 -8.59 -23.04 15.79
N SER A 8 -7.34 -23.40 16.08
CA SER A 8 -6.34 -22.47 16.65
C SER A 8 -6.11 -21.28 15.73
N LYS A 9 -5.84 -21.53 14.44
CA LYS A 9 -5.58 -20.47 13.45
C LYS A 9 -6.76 -19.52 13.30
N ILE A 10 -7.99 -20.03 13.25
CA ILE A 10 -9.19 -19.19 13.15
C ILE A 10 -9.34 -18.34 14.42
N SER A 11 -9.06 -18.90 15.59
CA SER A 11 -9.14 -18.18 16.86
C SER A 11 -8.11 -17.06 16.96
N GLU A 12 -6.87 -17.32 16.53
CA GLU A 12 -5.80 -16.32 16.44
C GLU A 12 -6.13 -15.21 15.43
N LEU A 13 -6.69 -15.56 14.27
CA LEU A 13 -7.13 -14.59 13.26
C LEU A 13 -8.25 -13.70 13.79
N ARG A 14 -9.24 -14.27 14.49
CA ARG A 14 -10.33 -13.53 15.11
C ARG A 14 -9.80 -12.43 16.04
N GLU A 15 -8.79 -12.75 16.85
CA GLU A 15 -8.20 -11.77 17.76
C GLU A 15 -7.50 -10.64 17.00
N ARG A 16 -6.73 -10.99 15.97
CA ARG A 16 -6.04 -10.00 15.11
C ARG A 16 -7.01 -9.12 14.33
N PHE A 17 -8.17 -9.65 13.97
CA PHE A 17 -9.17 -8.97 13.15
C PHE A 17 -10.15 -8.13 13.97
N ARG A 18 -10.04 -8.12 15.31
CA ARG A 18 -10.93 -7.37 16.20
C ARG A 18 -11.02 -5.87 15.85
N ASN A 19 -9.93 -5.29 15.33
CA ASN A 19 -9.85 -3.89 14.92
C ASN A 19 -9.68 -3.73 13.40
N LEU A 20 -10.08 -4.74 12.61
CA LEU A 20 -9.96 -4.72 11.16
C LEU A 20 -11.28 -4.26 10.53
N ALA A 21 -11.20 -3.23 9.69
CA ALA A 21 -12.27 -2.88 8.76
C ALA A 21 -11.93 -3.43 7.37
N ILE A 22 -12.87 -4.13 6.74
CA ILE A 22 -12.73 -4.64 5.36
C ILE A 22 -13.76 -3.92 4.50
N SER A 23 -13.31 -3.29 3.42
CA SER A 23 -14.19 -2.66 2.43
C SER A 23 -13.93 -3.21 1.03
N ASN A 24 -14.98 -3.22 0.21
CA ASN A 24 -14.88 -3.42 -1.23
C ASN A 24 -15.38 -2.12 -1.89
N GLU A 25 -14.46 -1.20 -2.14
CA GLU A 25 -14.76 0.12 -2.70
C GLU A 25 -13.60 0.61 -3.57
N SER A 26 -13.84 1.67 -4.36
CA SER A 26 -12.77 2.28 -5.15
C SER A 26 -11.68 2.86 -4.25
N PHE A 27 -10.44 2.86 -4.74
CA PHE A 27 -9.32 3.40 -3.99
C PHE A 27 -9.52 4.89 -3.66
N GLU A 28 -10.17 5.67 -4.52
CA GLU A 28 -10.41 7.09 -4.22
C GLU A 28 -11.28 7.26 -2.96
N LYS A 29 -12.33 6.44 -2.82
CA LYS A 29 -13.22 6.50 -1.65
C LYS A 29 -12.49 6.04 -0.40
N CYS A 30 -11.70 4.97 -0.52
CA CYS A 30 -10.92 4.43 0.60
C CYS A 30 -9.90 5.46 1.11
N ILE A 31 -9.08 6.02 0.21
CA ILE A 31 -8.07 7.03 0.57
C ILE A 31 -8.75 8.24 1.21
N LYS A 32 -9.79 8.81 0.58
CA LYS A 32 -10.50 9.98 1.13
C LYS A 32 -11.11 9.74 2.50
N ARG A 33 -11.58 8.52 2.79
CA ARG A 33 -12.16 8.18 4.10
C ARG A 33 -11.11 8.17 5.20
N TRP A 34 -9.91 7.70 4.90
CA TRP A 34 -8.84 7.50 5.88
C TRP A 34 -7.76 8.58 5.83
N ASP A 35 -7.91 9.60 4.98
CA ASP A 35 -6.94 10.68 4.82
C ASP A 35 -6.89 11.62 6.05
N GLN A 36 -6.09 11.24 7.04
CA GLN A 36 -5.89 11.97 8.30
C GLN A 36 -4.41 11.98 8.67
N GLU A 37 -3.95 13.03 9.37
CA GLU A 37 -2.54 13.22 9.76
C GLU A 37 -1.94 12.07 10.58
N ASN A 38 -2.77 11.35 11.34
CA ASN A 38 -2.36 10.21 12.16
C ASN A 38 -2.51 8.85 11.45
N THR A 39 -2.86 8.85 10.17
CA THR A 39 -3.02 7.64 9.37
C THR A 39 -1.75 7.36 8.57
N PHE A 40 -1.41 6.07 8.49
CA PHE A 40 -0.43 5.55 7.55
C PHE A 40 -1.14 4.74 6.47
N LEU A 41 -0.97 5.13 5.21
CA LEU A 41 -1.50 4.42 4.05
C LEU A 41 -0.39 3.59 3.39
N TYR A 42 -0.61 2.29 3.27
CA TYR A 42 0.20 1.45 2.39
C TYR A 42 -0.59 1.13 1.14
N LEU A 43 0.03 1.29 -0.03
CA LEU A 43 -0.60 1.13 -1.33
C LEU A 43 0.21 0.17 -2.20
N ASP A 44 -0.50 -0.77 -2.83
CA ASP A 44 0.05 -1.74 -3.77
C ASP A 44 -0.95 -1.91 -4.93
N PRO A 45 -1.06 -0.92 -5.83
CA PRO A 45 -2.00 -0.96 -6.95
C PRO A 45 -1.54 -1.97 -8.01
N PRO A 46 -2.38 -2.30 -9.01
CA PRO A 46 -1.91 -2.99 -10.21
C PRO A 46 -0.71 -2.25 -10.82
N TYR A 47 0.35 -2.98 -11.17
CA TYR A 47 1.58 -2.36 -11.69
C TYR A 47 1.40 -1.98 -13.16
N PHE A 48 1.80 -0.75 -13.48
CA PHE A 48 1.84 -0.21 -14.83
C PHE A 48 2.53 -1.17 -15.81
N GLY A 49 1.85 -1.52 -16.91
CA GLY A 49 2.29 -2.48 -17.92
C GLY A 49 2.14 -3.96 -17.53
N ALA A 50 1.66 -4.25 -16.32
CA ALA A 50 1.40 -5.60 -15.80
C ALA A 50 -0.02 -5.72 -15.18
N GLU A 51 -0.94 -4.84 -15.57
CA GLU A 51 -2.29 -4.74 -15.02
C GLU A 51 -3.13 -5.97 -15.36
N ASN A 52 -2.80 -6.65 -16.46
CA ASN A 52 -3.42 -7.89 -16.92
C ASN A 52 -3.24 -9.08 -15.95
N VAL A 53 -2.35 -8.98 -14.95
CA VAL A 53 -2.23 -9.97 -13.86
C VAL A 53 -3.50 -10.00 -13.00
N TYR A 54 -4.30 -8.94 -13.00
CA TYR A 54 -5.56 -8.85 -12.28
C TYR A 54 -6.76 -9.01 -13.24
N PRO A 55 -7.27 -10.23 -13.45
CA PRO A 55 -8.35 -10.46 -14.40
C PRO A 55 -9.62 -9.71 -13.99
N GLY A 56 -10.24 -9.03 -14.96
CA GLY A 56 -11.50 -8.30 -14.75
C GLY A 56 -11.32 -6.89 -14.18
N ILE A 57 -10.08 -6.41 -14.00
CA ILE A 57 -9.80 -5.03 -13.58
C ILE A 57 -9.25 -4.25 -14.78
N ASN A 58 -9.94 -3.17 -15.17
CA ASN A 58 -9.42 -2.22 -16.15
C ASN A 58 -8.76 -1.05 -15.42
N PHE A 59 -7.50 -1.22 -15.02
CA PHE A 59 -6.70 -0.18 -14.38
C PHE A 59 -5.80 0.47 -15.44
N GLY A 60 -6.37 1.38 -16.24
CA GLY A 60 -5.62 2.17 -17.22
C GLY A 60 -4.74 3.28 -16.63
N VAL A 61 -3.93 3.89 -17.49
CA VAL A 61 -3.00 5.00 -17.21
C VAL A 61 -3.65 6.10 -16.35
N GLU A 62 -4.91 6.43 -16.65
CA GLU A 62 -5.69 7.45 -15.95
C GLU A 62 -5.84 7.21 -14.45
N TRP A 63 -5.91 5.94 -14.02
CA TRP A 63 -6.05 5.60 -12.60
C TRP A 63 -4.72 5.73 -11.85
N HIS A 64 -3.59 5.49 -12.53
CA HIS A 64 -2.27 5.76 -11.96
C HIS A 64 -2.05 7.26 -11.74
N VAL A 65 -2.48 8.08 -12.71
CA VAL A 65 -2.44 9.54 -12.61
C VAL A 65 -3.33 10.00 -11.45
N LEU A 66 -4.58 9.54 -11.39
CA LEU A 66 -5.51 9.88 -10.32
C LEU A 66 -4.98 9.47 -8.94
N LEU A 67 -4.38 8.28 -8.82
CA LEU A 67 -3.75 7.84 -7.58
C LEU A 67 -2.63 8.79 -7.15
N SER A 68 -1.75 9.16 -8.09
CA SER A 68 -0.67 10.11 -7.82
C SER A 68 -1.20 11.46 -7.34
N GLU A 69 -2.25 11.98 -7.97
CA GLU A 69 -2.90 13.23 -7.57
C GLU A 69 -3.51 13.17 -6.17
N LEU A 70 -4.17 12.06 -5.82
CA LEU A 70 -4.72 11.86 -4.47
C LEU A 70 -3.61 11.79 -3.42
N LEU A 71 -2.55 11.04 -3.67
CA LEU A 71 -1.42 10.90 -2.75
C LEU A 71 -0.62 12.20 -2.58
N LYS A 72 -0.48 13.00 -3.64
CA LYS A 72 0.15 14.33 -3.58
C LYS A 72 -0.56 15.29 -2.62
N ASN A 73 -1.88 15.15 -2.50
CA ASN A 73 -2.71 16.02 -1.67
C ASN A 73 -3.14 15.38 -0.34
N SER A 74 -2.61 14.19 -0.03
CA SER A 74 -2.94 13.42 1.18
C SER A 74 -2.32 14.06 2.43
N LYS A 75 -3.12 14.15 3.51
CA LYS A 75 -2.68 14.47 4.87
C LYS A 75 -2.07 13.25 5.58
N ALA A 76 -2.49 12.05 5.19
CA ALA A 76 -1.90 10.83 5.70
C ALA A 76 -0.46 10.68 5.21
N THR A 77 0.38 10.08 6.05
CA THR A 77 1.70 9.61 5.63
C THR A 77 1.49 8.33 4.81
N TRP A 78 2.21 8.15 3.71
CA TRP A 78 1.98 7.00 2.84
C TRP A 78 3.27 6.37 2.29
N MET A 79 3.14 5.10 1.93
CA MET A 79 4.14 4.31 1.22
C MET A 79 3.47 3.55 0.08
N LEU A 80 4.09 3.60 -1.09
CA LEU A 80 3.60 3.00 -2.32
C LEU A 80 4.67 2.06 -2.89
N SER A 81 4.29 0.81 -3.15
CA SER A 81 5.08 -0.14 -3.92
C SER A 81 4.72 -0.08 -5.40
N TYR A 82 5.73 -0.21 -6.26
CA TYR A 82 5.54 -0.14 -7.71
C TYR A 82 6.64 -0.87 -8.48
N GLY A 83 6.34 -1.33 -9.70
CA GLY A 83 7.37 -1.73 -10.66
C GLY A 83 8.20 -0.54 -11.13
N ASP A 84 9.49 -0.76 -11.43
CA ASP A 84 10.33 0.31 -11.97
C ASP A 84 9.96 0.66 -13.41
N HIS A 85 9.29 1.80 -13.59
CA HIS A 85 8.86 2.31 -14.88
C HIS A 85 9.01 3.83 -14.97
N SER A 86 9.41 4.35 -16.12
CA SER A 86 9.66 5.79 -16.33
C SER A 86 8.45 6.66 -16.04
N VAL A 87 7.25 6.23 -16.47
CA VAL A 87 5.97 6.91 -16.16
C VAL A 87 5.75 7.06 -14.65
N ILE A 88 6.08 6.03 -13.87
CA ILE A 88 5.89 6.03 -12.43
C ILE A 88 6.92 6.94 -11.76
N ARG A 89 8.18 6.87 -12.19
CA ARG A 89 9.22 7.81 -11.74
C ARG A 89 8.82 9.27 -12.00
N GLU A 90 8.24 9.55 -13.17
CA GLU A 90 7.77 10.90 -13.49
C GLU A 90 6.58 11.34 -12.62
N LEU A 91 5.60 10.46 -12.41
CA LEU A 91 4.44 10.76 -11.55
C LEU A 91 4.84 11.13 -10.12
N TYR A 92 5.90 10.50 -9.60
CA TYR A 92 6.33 10.64 -8.21
C TYR A 92 7.71 11.29 -8.04
N LYS A 93 8.21 12.02 -9.06
CA LYS A 93 9.56 12.62 -9.06
C LYS A 93 9.87 13.55 -7.89
N ASP A 94 8.85 14.16 -7.30
CA ASP A 94 8.96 15.09 -6.17
C ASP A 94 8.94 14.39 -4.80
N PHE A 95 8.87 13.05 -4.79
CA PHE A 95 8.86 12.22 -3.59
C PHE A 95 10.15 11.42 -3.42
N HIS A 96 10.32 10.84 -2.24
CA HIS A 96 11.45 9.96 -1.99
C HIS A 96 11.22 8.61 -2.66
N ILE A 97 12.09 8.25 -3.61
CA ILE A 97 12.06 6.99 -4.34
C ILE A 97 13.26 6.15 -3.91
N THR A 98 12.99 4.96 -3.37
CA THR A 98 14.00 3.93 -3.07
C THR A 98 13.87 2.81 -4.09
N GLU A 99 14.98 2.45 -4.73
CA GLU A 99 15.04 1.29 -5.63
C GLU A 99 15.23 0.01 -4.83
N ALA A 100 14.44 -1.00 -5.16
CA ALA A 100 14.51 -2.33 -4.59
C ALA A 100 14.64 -3.38 -5.71
N THR A 101 15.14 -4.55 -5.35
CA THR A 101 15.16 -5.71 -6.26
C THR A 101 14.47 -6.86 -5.57
N VAL A 102 13.40 -7.35 -6.17
CA VAL A 102 12.61 -8.44 -5.60
C VAL A 102 12.78 -9.70 -6.43
N LYS A 103 12.84 -10.83 -5.71
CA LYS A 103 12.85 -12.17 -6.29
C LYS A 103 11.46 -12.77 -6.15
N TYR A 104 10.68 -12.74 -7.22
CA TYR A 104 9.35 -13.33 -7.23
C TYR A 104 9.43 -14.86 -7.24
N SER A 105 9.07 -15.50 -6.14
CA SER A 105 8.97 -16.97 -6.03
C SER A 105 7.72 -17.54 -6.73
N GLY A 106 6.73 -16.68 -7.07
CA GLY A 106 5.43 -17.07 -7.60
C GLY A 106 5.31 -17.26 -9.12
N LEU A 107 6.35 -16.92 -9.90
CA LEU A 107 6.41 -17.25 -11.33
C LEU A 107 6.81 -18.73 -11.47
N ALA A 108 5.86 -19.62 -11.20
CA ALA A 108 6.05 -21.05 -10.98
C ALA A 108 6.62 -21.86 -12.17
N ASN A 109 6.96 -21.23 -13.31
CA ASN A 109 7.38 -21.93 -14.52
C ASN A 109 8.68 -21.40 -15.17
N SER A 110 9.38 -20.42 -14.59
CA SER A 110 10.67 -19.96 -15.11
C SER A 110 11.82 -20.45 -14.22
N LYS A 111 12.71 -21.28 -14.76
CA LYS A 111 13.96 -21.77 -14.12
C LYS A 111 14.96 -20.65 -13.71
N LYS A 112 14.56 -19.39 -13.81
CA LYS A 112 15.22 -18.19 -13.30
C LYS A 112 14.14 -17.35 -12.62
N HIS A 113 14.35 -16.99 -11.36
CA HIS A 113 13.62 -15.88 -10.74
C HIS A 113 14.32 -14.60 -11.19
N PRO A 114 13.80 -13.87 -12.19
CA PRO A 114 14.44 -12.64 -12.60
C PRO A 114 14.43 -11.67 -11.42
N ASN A 115 15.58 -11.08 -11.14
CA ASN A 115 15.67 -9.90 -10.28
C ASN A 115 14.79 -8.83 -10.93
N THR A 116 13.64 -8.54 -10.32
CA THR A 116 12.69 -7.56 -10.87
C THR A 116 12.91 -6.25 -10.13
N PRO A 117 13.21 -5.15 -10.86
CA PRO A 117 13.39 -3.85 -10.25
C PRO A 117 12.03 -3.30 -9.79
N GLU A 118 12.01 -2.80 -8.56
CA GLU A 118 10.85 -2.21 -7.90
C GLU A 118 11.21 -0.87 -7.27
N LEU A 119 10.19 -0.06 -7.04
CA LEU A 119 10.27 1.24 -6.39
C LEU A 119 9.44 1.19 -5.11
N VAL A 120 10.04 1.65 -4.02
CA VAL A 120 9.34 2.03 -2.79
C VAL A 120 9.33 3.55 -2.74
N ILE A 121 8.13 4.13 -2.80
CA ILE A 121 7.92 5.57 -2.89
C ILE A 121 7.26 6.03 -1.60
N THR A 122 7.79 7.06 -0.94
CA THR A 122 7.27 7.53 0.35
C THR A 122 6.99 9.03 0.39
N SER A 123 5.92 9.38 1.12
CA SER A 123 5.66 10.76 1.49
C SER A 123 6.64 11.25 2.55
N PRO A 124 6.85 12.56 2.69
CA PRO A 124 7.46 13.12 3.89
C PRO A 124 6.70 12.70 5.15
N LEU A 125 7.41 12.59 6.27
CA LEU A 125 6.80 12.35 7.56
C LEU A 125 6.08 13.62 8.03
N HIS A 126 4.79 13.48 8.34
CA HIS A 126 4.06 14.53 9.05
C HIS A 126 4.59 14.59 10.49
N THR A 127 5.28 15.68 10.83
CA THR A 127 5.77 15.86 12.20
C THR A 127 4.57 16.12 13.09
N GLN A 128 4.23 15.16 13.97
CA GLN A 128 3.18 15.37 14.95
C GLN A 128 3.56 16.58 15.83
N LYS A 129 2.72 17.62 15.85
CA LYS A 129 2.79 18.64 16.91
C LYS A 129 2.69 17.90 18.24
N LYS A 130 3.73 17.99 19.08
CA LYS A 130 3.78 17.38 20.41
C LYS A 130 2.42 17.50 21.09
N LEU A 131 1.77 16.37 21.34
CA LEU A 131 0.53 16.34 22.10
C LEU A 131 0.88 16.73 23.54
N ASN A 132 0.70 18.00 23.88
CA ASN A 132 0.79 18.50 25.25
C ASN A 132 -0.38 17.90 26.05
N ARG A 133 -0.26 16.65 26.47
CA ARG A 133 -1.11 16.10 27.53
C ARG A 133 -0.66 16.73 28.84
N SER A 134 -1.24 17.88 29.15
CA SER A 134 -1.25 18.41 30.50
C SER A 134 -2.00 17.40 31.36
N ALA A 135 -1.28 16.54 32.08
CA ALA A 135 -1.85 15.76 33.16
C ALA A 135 -2.33 16.77 34.22
N LYS A 136 -3.63 17.01 34.25
CA LYS A 136 -4.28 17.67 35.39
C LYS A 136 -4.19 16.72 36.57
N THR A 137 -3.39 17.11 37.55
CA THR A 137 -3.43 16.61 38.92
C THR A 137 -4.81 16.87 39.51
N THR A 138 -5.50 15.82 39.93
CA THR A 138 -6.44 15.80 41.07
C THR A 138 -6.68 14.37 41.48
#